data_AF-A0AAD1C2P0-F1
#
_entry.id   AF-A0AAD1C2P0-F1
#
_cell.length_a   1.000
_cell.length_b   1.000
_cell.length_c   1.000
_cell.angle_alpha   90.00
_cell.angle_beta   90.00
_cell.angle_gamma   90.00
#
_symmetry.space_group_name_H-M   'P 1'
#
loop_
_entity.id
_entity.type
_entity.pdbx_description
1 polymer ?
#
loop_
_entity_poly.entity_id
_entity_poly.type
_entity_poly.pdbx_seq_one_letter_code
_entity_poly.pdbx_strand_id
1 'polypeptide(L)'
;MNWTWFHKLGSPKWFYEISGRWLPWFAWGAAILIAVGLAWGLAFAPPDYQQGNSFRIIYIHVPAAFLAQSGYIMLAVCGLVGLVWKMKLADVALQAAAPLGAWMTFVALVTGAIWGKPTWGAWWVWDARLTSMLILLFLYFGVIALGQAISNRDSAAKACAVLAIVGVVNIPIIKYSVEWWNTLHQPATFKITEKPAMPPEMWVPLLLMVLGFYCFFATVVLMRMRLEVLKRESRSSWAKAEIQAQVGKV
;
A
#
# COMPACT_ATOMS: atom_id res chain seq x y z
N MET A 1 13.34 -16.91 25.08
CA MET A 1 12.42 -16.64 23.96
C MET A 1 13.25 -16.55 22.69
N ASN A 2 13.26 -17.60 21.85
CA ASN A 2 14.18 -17.70 20.72
C ASN A 2 13.71 -16.84 19.54
N TRP A 3 14.41 -15.74 19.28
CA TRP A 3 14.18 -14.82 18.16
C TRP A 3 14.65 -15.35 16.79
N THR A 4 14.79 -16.67 16.63
CA THR A 4 15.38 -17.30 15.44
C THR A 4 14.59 -17.04 14.16
N TRP A 5 13.26 -16.94 14.25
CA TRP A 5 12.41 -16.56 13.11
C TRP A 5 12.68 -15.12 12.63
N PHE A 6 12.85 -14.17 13.56
CA PHE A 6 13.11 -12.76 13.25
C PHE A 6 14.47 -12.58 12.56
N HIS A 7 15.49 -13.30 13.02
CA HIS A 7 16.80 -13.31 12.35
C HIS A 7 16.78 -13.99 10.97
N LYS A 8 15.98 -15.05 10.80
CA LYS A 8 15.81 -15.71 9.50
C LYS A 8 15.14 -14.81 8.46
N LEU A 9 14.14 -14.02 8.85
CA LEU A 9 13.54 -12.99 7.99
C LEU A 9 14.51 -11.83 7.71
N GLY A 10 15.59 -11.69 8.47
CA GLY A 10 16.68 -10.76 8.18
C GLY A 10 17.69 -11.27 7.13
N SER A 11 17.67 -12.56 6.80
CA SER A 11 18.57 -13.15 5.81
C SER A 11 18.01 -12.99 4.38
N PRO A 12 18.76 -12.34 3.46
CA PRO A 12 18.30 -12.12 2.09
C PRO A 12 17.94 -13.41 1.33
N LYS A 13 18.75 -14.47 1.49
CA LYS A 13 18.49 -15.78 0.85
C LYS A 13 17.19 -16.41 1.35
N TRP A 14 16.99 -16.48 2.67
CA TRP A 14 15.77 -17.05 3.25
C TRP A 14 14.52 -16.26 2.86
N PHE A 15 14.60 -14.93 2.91
CA PHE A 15 13.53 -14.08 2.41
C PHE A 15 13.22 -14.37 0.94
N TYR A 16 14.24 -14.51 0.10
CA TYR A 16 14.07 -14.84 -1.31
C TYR A 16 13.38 -16.21 -1.48
N GLU A 17 13.78 -17.26 -0.77
CA GLU A 17 13.13 -18.57 -0.91
C GLU A 17 11.67 -18.55 -0.44
N ILE A 18 11.38 -17.93 0.72
CA ILE A 18 10.04 -17.87 1.30
C ILE A 18 9.11 -17.02 0.43
N SER A 19 9.55 -15.83 0.03
CA SER A 19 8.75 -14.92 -0.79
C SER A 19 8.38 -15.55 -2.14
N GLY A 20 9.25 -16.39 -2.71
CA GLY A 20 8.97 -17.10 -3.97
C GLY A 20 7.82 -18.09 -3.85
N ARG A 21 7.67 -18.73 -2.68
CA ARG A 21 6.56 -19.65 -2.41
C ARG A 21 5.24 -18.92 -2.17
N TRP A 22 5.27 -17.73 -1.57
CA TRP A 22 4.07 -16.93 -1.30
C TRP A 22 3.57 -16.15 -2.51
N LEU A 23 4.49 -15.74 -3.39
CA LEU A 23 4.19 -14.91 -4.54
C LEU A 23 3.03 -15.42 -5.42
N PRO A 24 2.98 -16.70 -5.85
CA PRO A 24 1.88 -17.17 -6.69
C PRO A 24 0.52 -17.08 -5.98
N TRP A 25 0.46 -17.32 -4.66
CA TRP A 25 -0.79 -17.25 -3.90
C TRP A 25 -1.32 -15.82 -3.80
N PHE A 26 -0.44 -14.84 -3.56
CA PHE A 26 -0.83 -13.43 -3.59
C PHE A 26 -1.23 -12.98 -5.00
N ALA A 27 -0.53 -13.45 -6.04
CA ALA A 27 -0.85 -13.09 -7.41
C ALA A 27 -2.21 -13.64 -7.86
N TRP A 28 -2.47 -14.94 -7.61
CA TRP A 28 -3.77 -15.56 -7.89
C TRP A 28 -4.88 -14.96 -7.04
N GLY A 29 -4.62 -14.75 -5.75
CA GLY A 29 -5.56 -14.08 -4.85
C GLY A 29 -5.93 -12.69 -5.35
N ALA A 30 -4.94 -11.89 -5.77
CA ALA A 30 -5.17 -10.57 -6.35
C ALA A 30 -6.04 -10.66 -7.60
N ALA A 31 -5.68 -11.52 -8.55
CA ALA A 31 -6.41 -11.66 -9.82
C ALA A 31 -7.88 -12.06 -9.59
N ILE A 32 -8.12 -13.08 -8.76
CA ILE A 32 -9.47 -13.60 -8.49
C ILE A 32 -10.29 -12.56 -7.71
N LEU A 33 -9.76 -12.03 -6.61
CA LEU A 33 -10.49 -11.11 -5.74
C LEU A 33 -10.83 -9.79 -6.44
N ILE A 34 -9.89 -9.24 -7.21
CA ILE A 34 -10.13 -8.01 -7.98
C ILE A 34 -11.12 -8.27 -9.11
N ALA A 35 -10.98 -9.36 -9.86
CA ALA A 35 -11.91 -9.66 -10.96
C ALA A 35 -13.35 -9.85 -10.45
N VAL A 36 -13.52 -10.66 -9.40
CA VAL A 36 -14.84 -10.91 -8.80
C VAL A 36 -15.39 -9.65 -8.15
N GLY A 37 -14.57 -8.93 -7.36
CA GLY A 37 -14.97 -7.70 -6.67
C GLY A 37 -15.38 -6.59 -7.64
N LEU A 38 -14.64 -6.40 -8.74
CA LEU A 38 -14.97 -5.44 -9.79
C LEU A 38 -16.25 -5.84 -10.53
N ALA A 39 -16.35 -7.09 -10.99
CA ALA A 39 -17.52 -7.55 -11.74
C ALA A 39 -18.79 -7.40 -10.88
N TRP A 40 -18.74 -7.86 -9.63
CA TRP A 40 -19.85 -7.75 -8.69
C TRP A 40 -20.18 -6.28 -8.38
N GLY A 41 -19.21 -5.49 -7.95
CA GLY A 41 -19.43 -4.09 -7.57
C GLY A 41 -19.90 -3.20 -8.73
N LEU A 42 -19.30 -3.36 -9.92
CA LEU A 42 -19.60 -2.48 -11.06
C LEU A 42 -20.84 -2.91 -11.86
N ALA A 43 -21.14 -4.20 -11.95
CA ALA A 43 -22.26 -4.68 -12.76
C ALA A 43 -23.52 -5.04 -11.94
N PHE A 44 -23.35 -5.58 -10.72
CA PHE A 44 -24.45 -6.22 -10.00
C PHE A 44 -24.86 -5.51 -8.71
N ALA A 45 -23.99 -4.71 -8.09
CA ALA A 45 -24.36 -3.98 -6.89
C ALA A 45 -25.55 -3.02 -7.17
N PRO A 46 -26.55 -2.91 -6.29
CA PRO A 46 -27.65 -1.98 -6.47
C PRO A 46 -27.14 -0.53 -6.42
N PRO A 47 -27.79 0.43 -7.11
CA PRO A 47 -27.42 1.84 -7.02
C PRO A 47 -27.65 2.38 -5.60
N ASP A 48 -26.81 3.32 -5.17
CA ASP A 48 -27.01 4.02 -3.90
C ASP A 48 -28.24 4.93 -3.97
N TYR A 49 -28.97 5.05 -2.85
CA TYR A 49 -30.20 5.83 -2.79
C TYR A 49 -29.99 7.33 -3.09
N GLN A 50 -28.86 7.90 -2.69
CA GLN A 50 -28.56 9.33 -2.94
C GLN A 50 -27.64 9.52 -4.15
N GLN A 51 -26.63 8.66 -4.31
CA GLN A 51 -25.58 8.83 -5.31
C GLN A 51 -25.84 8.07 -6.62
N GLY A 52 -26.90 7.27 -6.70
CA GLY A 52 -27.22 6.48 -7.89
C GLY A 52 -26.07 5.55 -8.26
N ASN A 53 -25.68 5.51 -9.55
CA ASN A 53 -24.54 4.72 -10.02
C ASN A 53 -23.16 5.35 -9.73
N SER A 54 -23.11 6.62 -9.31
CA SER A 54 -21.85 7.31 -9.00
C SER A 54 -21.07 6.61 -7.88
N PHE A 55 -21.78 6.04 -6.89
CA PHE A 55 -21.18 5.37 -5.75
C PHE A 55 -20.22 4.23 -6.12
N ARG A 56 -20.42 3.59 -7.30
CA ARG A 56 -19.66 2.40 -7.71
C ARG A 56 -18.14 2.66 -7.79
N ILE A 57 -17.72 3.92 -7.92
CA ILE A 57 -16.29 4.29 -7.84
C ILE A 57 -15.66 3.94 -6.48
N ILE A 58 -16.45 3.76 -5.42
CA ILE A 58 -16.01 3.30 -4.09
C ILE A 58 -15.20 2.00 -4.18
N TYR A 59 -15.54 1.11 -5.11
CA TYR A 59 -14.88 -0.19 -5.31
C TYR A 59 -13.43 -0.04 -5.77
N ILE A 60 -13.02 1.13 -6.24
CA ILE A 60 -11.63 1.44 -6.61
C ILE A 60 -11.04 2.45 -5.62
N HIS A 61 -11.80 3.50 -5.31
CA HIS A 61 -11.34 4.61 -4.47
C HIS A 61 -10.99 4.17 -3.04
N VAL A 62 -11.87 3.45 -2.36
CA VAL A 62 -11.67 3.07 -0.95
C VAL A 62 -10.51 2.08 -0.77
N PRO A 63 -10.38 1.01 -1.58
CA PRO A 63 -9.21 0.14 -1.54
C PRO A 63 -7.90 0.91 -1.76
N ALA A 64 -7.87 1.83 -2.74
CA ALA A 64 -6.69 2.67 -2.99
C ALA A 64 -6.36 3.57 -1.79
N ALA A 65 -7.36 4.23 -1.19
CA ALA A 65 -7.16 5.12 -0.05
C ALA A 65 -6.70 4.36 1.22
N PHE A 66 -7.20 3.15 1.45
CA PHE A 66 -6.79 2.29 2.56
C PHE A 66 -5.34 1.81 2.38
N LEU A 67 -5.01 1.41 1.16
CA LEU A 67 -3.68 0.92 0.83
C LEU A 67 -2.63 2.04 0.82
N ALA A 68 -3.00 3.26 0.41
CA ALA A 68 -2.17 4.45 0.51
C ALA A 68 -1.71 4.71 1.96
N GLN A 69 -2.66 4.69 2.92
CA GLN A 69 -2.37 4.89 4.34
C GLN A 69 -1.60 3.70 4.93
N SER A 70 -2.04 2.47 4.65
CA SER A 70 -1.41 1.25 5.16
C SER A 70 0.02 1.08 4.65
N GLY A 71 0.28 1.44 3.39
CA GLY A 71 1.62 1.47 2.83
C GLY A 71 2.53 2.40 3.60
N TYR A 72 2.05 3.57 4.02
CA TYR A 72 2.90 4.54 4.70
C TYR A 72 3.18 4.10 6.14
N ILE A 73 2.20 3.47 6.80
CA ILE A 73 2.43 2.77 8.08
C ILE A 73 3.52 1.69 7.89
N MET A 74 3.46 0.90 6.83
CA MET A 74 4.50 -0.10 6.53
C MET A 74 5.88 0.55 6.34
N LEU A 75 5.97 1.68 5.62
CA LEU A 75 7.22 2.44 5.49
C LEU A 75 7.77 2.86 6.87
N ALA A 76 6.92 3.38 7.75
CA ALA A 76 7.30 3.80 9.11
C ALA A 76 7.77 2.61 9.97
N VAL A 77 7.06 1.48 9.92
CA VAL A 77 7.45 0.25 10.61
C VAL A 77 8.78 -0.27 10.07
N CYS A 78 8.97 -0.31 8.75
CA CYS A 78 10.24 -0.69 8.14
C CYS A 78 11.37 0.28 8.51
N GLY A 79 11.10 1.58 8.56
CA GLY A 79 12.05 2.60 9.01
C GLY A 79 12.49 2.36 10.46
N LEU A 80 11.53 2.13 11.36
CA LEU A 80 11.81 1.82 12.76
C LEU A 80 12.62 0.53 12.89
N VAL A 81 12.21 -0.53 12.19
CA VAL A 81 12.92 -1.82 12.18
C VAL A 81 14.35 -1.66 11.66
N GLY A 82 14.54 -0.87 10.61
CA GLY A 82 15.84 -0.57 10.02
C GLY A 82 16.76 0.24 10.95
N LEU A 83 16.23 1.21 11.70
CA LEU A 83 17.03 2.04 12.61
C LEU A 83 17.38 1.32 13.92
N VAL A 84 16.41 0.64 14.54
CA VAL A 84 16.57 0.02 15.86
C VAL A 84 17.31 -1.31 15.75
N TRP A 85 16.87 -2.20 14.86
CA TRP A 85 17.44 -3.56 14.72
C TRP A 85 18.48 -3.67 13.59
N LYS A 86 18.74 -2.60 12.84
CA LYS A 86 19.74 -2.58 11.75
C LYS A 86 19.52 -3.68 10.70
N MET A 87 18.25 -4.05 10.46
CA MET A 87 17.88 -5.08 9.49
C MET A 87 17.93 -4.54 8.07
N LYS A 88 18.85 -5.04 7.24
CA LYS A 88 19.03 -4.61 5.85
C LYS A 88 17.79 -4.80 4.97
N LEU A 89 16.99 -5.83 5.25
CA LEU A 89 15.75 -6.10 4.51
C LEU A 89 14.63 -5.09 4.80
N ALA A 90 14.69 -4.39 5.93
CA ALA A 90 13.69 -3.37 6.24
C ALA A 90 13.82 -2.16 5.29
N ASP A 91 15.05 -1.74 5.00
CA ASP A 91 15.31 -0.72 3.96
C ASP A 91 14.85 -1.20 2.57
N VAL A 92 15.09 -2.46 2.21
CA VAL A 92 14.61 -3.04 0.95
C VAL A 92 13.08 -2.95 0.86
N ALA A 93 12.37 -3.32 1.93
CA ALA A 93 10.92 -3.25 1.99
C ALA A 93 10.39 -1.82 1.86
N LEU A 94 11.01 -0.87 2.58
CA LEU A 94 10.66 0.55 2.56
C LEU A 94 10.76 1.11 1.12
N GLN A 95 11.92 0.91 0.47
CA GLN A 95 12.15 1.39 -0.90
C GLN A 95 11.28 0.68 -1.94
N ALA A 96 10.99 -0.61 -1.73
CA ALA A 96 10.13 -1.37 -2.62
C ALA A 96 8.67 -0.90 -2.57
N ALA A 97 8.17 -0.58 -1.36
CA ALA A 97 6.78 -0.20 -1.11
C ALA A 97 6.47 1.27 -1.44
N ALA A 98 7.42 2.19 -1.27
CA ALA A 98 7.17 3.63 -1.39
C ALA A 98 6.53 4.04 -2.75
N PRO A 99 7.02 3.59 -3.92
CA PRO A 99 6.40 3.95 -5.20
C PRO A 99 4.97 3.45 -5.36
N LEU A 100 4.67 2.27 -4.81
CA LEU A 100 3.34 1.70 -4.91
C LEU A 100 2.35 2.44 -4.00
N GLY A 101 2.78 2.81 -2.79
CA GLY A 101 1.99 3.66 -1.91
C GLY A 101 1.73 5.05 -2.51
N ALA A 102 2.71 5.63 -3.20
CA ALA A 102 2.53 6.87 -3.97
C ALA A 102 1.44 6.73 -5.04
N TRP A 103 1.50 5.65 -5.83
CA TRP A 103 0.48 5.35 -6.84
C TRP A 103 -0.91 5.16 -6.24
N MET A 104 -1.03 4.45 -5.11
CA MET A 104 -2.32 4.29 -4.43
C MET A 104 -2.86 5.62 -3.92
N THR A 105 -2.00 6.52 -3.44
CA THR A 105 -2.39 7.86 -3.01
C THR A 105 -2.86 8.70 -4.19
N PHE A 106 -2.14 8.66 -5.31
CA PHE A 106 -2.53 9.34 -6.54
C PHE A 106 -3.88 8.83 -7.07
N VAL A 107 -4.06 7.52 -7.17
CA VAL A 107 -5.32 6.90 -7.59
C VAL A 107 -6.45 7.31 -6.65
N ALA A 108 -6.23 7.31 -5.34
CA ALA A 108 -7.24 7.77 -4.37
C ALA A 108 -7.62 9.24 -4.59
N LEU A 109 -6.66 10.15 -4.80
CA LEU A 109 -6.93 11.56 -5.07
C LEU A 109 -7.72 11.77 -6.37
N VAL A 110 -7.30 11.11 -7.47
CA VAL A 110 -7.96 11.23 -8.77
C VAL A 110 -9.37 10.65 -8.74
N THR A 111 -9.52 9.43 -8.24
CA THR A 111 -10.85 8.79 -8.12
C THR A 111 -11.75 9.53 -7.14
N GLY A 112 -11.18 10.11 -6.07
CA GLY A 112 -11.92 10.96 -5.13
C GLY A 112 -12.44 12.23 -5.79
N ALA A 113 -11.63 12.90 -6.61
CA ALA A 113 -12.05 14.07 -7.37
C ALA A 113 -13.17 13.74 -8.37
N ILE A 114 -13.03 12.62 -9.10
CA ILE A 114 -14.06 12.12 -10.04
C ILE A 114 -15.36 11.81 -9.30
N TRP A 115 -15.28 11.22 -8.10
CA TRP A 115 -16.46 10.93 -7.29
C TRP A 115 -17.09 12.19 -6.69
N GLY A 116 -16.25 13.15 -6.29
CA GLY A 116 -16.69 14.39 -5.66
C GLY A 116 -17.49 15.29 -6.59
N LYS A 117 -17.17 15.32 -7.89
CA LYS A 117 -17.87 16.19 -8.85
C LYS A 117 -19.38 15.92 -8.94
N PRO A 118 -19.87 14.70 -9.17
CA PRO A 118 -21.31 14.40 -9.19
C PRO A 118 -21.95 14.38 -7.80
N THR A 119 -21.18 14.09 -6.74
CA THR A 119 -21.75 13.92 -5.38
C THR A 119 -21.89 15.24 -4.62
N TRP A 120 -20.91 16.14 -4.78
CA TRP A 120 -20.83 17.41 -4.04
C TRP A 120 -20.62 18.64 -4.93
N GLY A 121 -20.64 18.48 -6.26
CA GLY A 121 -20.51 19.58 -7.22
C GLY A 121 -19.10 20.09 -7.48
N ALA A 122 -18.08 19.59 -6.77
CA ALA A 122 -16.70 20.06 -6.83
C ALA A 122 -15.68 18.92 -7.06
N TRP A 123 -14.64 19.19 -7.85
CA TRP A 123 -13.52 18.27 -8.05
C TRP A 123 -12.51 18.31 -6.90
N TRP A 124 -12.42 19.45 -6.21
CA TRP A 124 -11.49 19.67 -5.11
C TRP A 124 -12.07 20.67 -4.13
N VAL A 125 -11.86 20.41 -2.85
CA VAL A 125 -12.03 21.37 -1.76
C VAL A 125 -10.84 21.25 -0.83
N TRP A 126 -10.45 22.36 -0.20
CA TRP A 126 -9.33 22.39 0.74
C TRP A 126 -9.76 21.94 2.14
N ASP A 127 -10.36 20.75 2.23
CA ASP A 127 -10.72 20.15 3.52
C ASP A 127 -9.54 19.40 4.15
N ALA A 128 -9.67 19.04 5.42
CA ALA A 128 -8.61 18.39 6.18
C ALA A 128 -8.23 17.02 5.58
N ARG A 129 -9.17 16.27 4.99
CA ARG A 129 -8.92 14.93 4.46
C ARG A 129 -8.19 14.98 3.12
N LEU A 130 -8.70 15.76 2.17
CA LEU A 130 -8.09 15.92 0.85
C LEU A 130 -6.69 16.52 0.96
N THR A 131 -6.53 17.54 1.80
CA THR A 131 -5.24 18.18 2.03
C THR A 131 -4.24 17.21 2.66
N SER A 132 -4.65 16.44 3.68
CA SER A 132 -3.76 15.46 4.32
C SER A 132 -3.44 14.26 3.40
N MET A 133 -4.35 13.85 2.51
CA MET A 133 -4.06 12.87 1.45
C MET A 133 -3.09 13.41 0.39
N LEU A 134 -3.17 14.69 0.04
CA LEU A 134 -2.19 15.33 -0.84
C LEU A 134 -0.81 15.44 -0.17
N ILE A 135 -0.78 15.80 1.12
CA ILE A 135 0.46 15.78 1.93
C ILE A 135 1.04 14.37 1.96
N LEU A 136 0.21 13.32 2.10
CA LEU A 136 0.67 11.94 2.06
C LEU A 136 1.36 11.60 0.73
N LEU A 137 0.84 12.09 -0.41
CA LEU A 137 1.48 11.90 -1.71
C LEU A 137 2.86 12.55 -1.76
N PHE A 138 2.98 13.78 -1.25
CA PHE A 138 4.26 14.47 -1.18
C PHE A 138 5.25 13.81 -0.21
N LEU A 139 4.76 13.25 0.89
CA LEU A 139 5.58 12.46 1.80
C LEU A 139 6.15 11.22 1.11
N TYR A 140 5.34 10.51 0.31
CA TYR A 140 5.83 9.40 -0.51
C TYR A 140 6.90 9.86 -1.52
N PHE A 141 6.66 10.97 -2.23
CA PHE A 141 7.66 11.54 -3.14
C PHE A 141 8.94 11.94 -2.41
N GLY A 142 8.84 12.50 -1.20
CA GLY A 142 9.99 12.81 -0.36
C GLY A 142 10.82 11.56 -0.03
N VAL A 143 10.17 10.46 0.36
CA VAL A 143 10.86 9.18 0.62
C VAL A 143 11.56 8.67 -0.64
N ILE A 144 10.89 8.67 -1.79
CA ILE A 144 11.46 8.21 -3.07
C ILE A 144 12.64 9.09 -3.48
N ALA A 145 12.49 10.41 -3.41
CA ALA A 145 13.51 11.37 -3.79
C ALA A 145 14.75 11.26 -2.89
N LEU A 146 14.58 11.14 -1.57
CA LEU A 146 15.71 10.93 -0.63
C LEU A 146 16.45 9.62 -0.93
N GLY A 147 15.73 8.54 -1.23
CA GLY A 147 16.31 7.26 -1.56
C GLY A 147 17.16 7.28 -2.83
N GLN A 148 16.85 8.17 -3.77
CA GLN A 148 17.55 8.33 -5.05
C GLN A 148 18.64 9.40 -5.03
N ALA A 149 18.47 10.47 -4.27
CA ALA A 149 19.38 11.62 -4.24
C ALA A 149 20.68 11.34 -3.46
N ILE A 150 20.63 10.45 -2.46
CA ILE A 150 21.79 10.18 -1.59
C ILE A 150 22.58 8.99 -2.13
N SER A 151 23.85 9.23 -2.51
CA SER A 151 24.73 8.19 -3.08
C SER A 151 25.13 7.10 -2.08
N ASN A 152 25.36 7.47 -0.81
CA ASN A 152 25.67 6.49 0.23
C ASN A 152 24.38 5.77 0.66
N ARG A 153 24.29 4.47 0.40
CA ARG A 153 23.10 3.66 0.66
C ARG A 153 22.68 3.65 2.13
N ASP A 154 23.61 3.60 3.07
CA ASP A 154 23.28 3.55 4.50
C ASP A 154 22.75 4.92 4.98
N SER A 155 23.32 6.01 4.47
CA SER A 155 22.80 7.36 4.72
C SER A 155 21.42 7.56 4.09
N ALA A 156 21.21 7.08 2.86
CA ALA A 156 19.91 7.12 2.17
C ALA A 156 18.84 6.35 2.95
N ALA A 157 19.15 5.14 3.39
CA ALA A 157 18.26 4.29 4.19
C ALA A 157 17.85 4.97 5.50
N LYS A 158 18.81 5.59 6.22
CA LYS A 158 18.53 6.34 7.46
C LYS A 158 17.65 7.55 7.20
N ALA A 159 17.94 8.35 6.17
CA ALA A 159 17.14 9.53 5.82
C ALA A 159 15.69 9.15 5.48
N CYS A 160 15.50 8.11 4.67
CA CYS A 160 14.18 7.58 4.31
C CYS A 160 13.43 7.05 5.54
N ALA A 161 14.12 6.31 6.43
CA ALA A 161 13.54 5.79 7.65
C ALA A 161 13.05 6.91 8.59
N VAL A 162 13.86 7.96 8.79
CA VAL A 162 13.47 9.11 9.61
C VAL A 162 12.25 9.83 9.02
N LEU A 163 12.25 10.11 7.72
CA LEU A 163 11.10 10.75 7.05
C LEU A 163 9.82 9.90 7.16
N ALA A 164 9.94 8.58 6.98
CA ALA A 164 8.80 7.66 7.10
C ALA A 164 8.21 7.65 8.52
N ILE A 165 9.07 7.59 9.55
CA ILE A 165 8.64 7.60 10.96
C ILE A 165 7.97 8.92 11.31
N VAL A 166 8.55 10.07 10.93
CA VAL A 166 7.94 11.37 11.22
C VAL A 166 6.64 11.56 10.44
N GLY A 167 6.64 11.19 9.16
CA GLY A 167 5.47 11.34 8.29
C GLY A 167 4.26 10.49 8.70
N VAL A 168 4.46 9.42 9.48
CA VAL A 168 3.34 8.56 9.93
C VAL A 168 2.33 9.32 10.80
N VAL A 169 2.73 10.44 11.40
CA VAL A 169 1.85 11.36 12.14
C VAL A 169 0.72 11.91 11.26
N ASN A 170 0.92 11.97 9.94
CA ASN A 170 -0.13 12.37 9.00
C ASN A 170 -1.29 11.35 8.92
N ILE A 171 -1.04 10.07 9.25
CA ILE A 171 -2.07 9.02 9.13
C ILE A 171 -3.21 9.20 10.15
N PRO A 172 -2.95 9.45 11.45
CA PRO A 172 -4.01 9.87 12.39
C PRO A 172 -4.80 11.09 11.91
N ILE A 173 -4.12 12.09 11.32
CA ILE A 173 -4.78 13.30 10.80
C ILE A 173 -5.76 12.92 9.68
N ILE A 174 -5.35 12.07 8.73
CA ILE A 174 -6.25 11.58 7.67
C ILE A 174 -7.43 10.82 8.27
N LYS A 175 -7.18 9.89 9.20
CA LYS A 175 -8.22 9.03 9.76
C LYS A 175 -9.28 9.85 10.51
N TYR A 176 -8.85 10.70 11.44
CA TYR A 176 -9.74 11.46 12.30
C TYR A 176 -10.16 12.81 11.69
N SER A 177 -9.72 13.14 10.47
CA SER A 177 -10.11 14.38 9.77
C SER A 177 -11.62 14.63 9.71
N VAL A 178 -12.43 13.57 9.60
CA VAL A 178 -13.90 13.64 9.56
C VAL A 178 -14.56 13.80 10.92
N GLU A 179 -13.83 13.49 12.00
CA GLU A 179 -14.31 13.64 13.38
C GLU A 179 -13.88 15.00 13.94
N TRP A 180 -12.67 15.46 13.60
CA TRP A 180 -12.10 16.70 14.11
C TRP A 180 -12.57 17.95 13.35
N TRP A 181 -12.96 17.82 12.08
CA TRP A 181 -13.43 18.95 11.27
C TRP A 181 -14.70 18.63 10.49
N ASN A 182 -15.44 19.69 10.12
CA ASN A 182 -16.50 19.61 9.14
C ASN A 182 -15.88 19.35 7.76
N THR A 183 -16.14 18.18 7.19
CA THR A 183 -15.67 17.81 5.85
C THR A 183 -16.84 17.30 5.00
N LEU A 184 -16.65 17.29 3.68
CA LEU A 184 -17.64 16.66 2.77
C LEU A 184 -17.65 15.13 2.90
N HIS A 185 -16.64 14.56 3.55
CA HIS A 185 -16.44 13.13 3.61
C HIS A 185 -17.24 12.48 4.73
N GLN A 186 -17.86 11.36 4.40
CA GLN A 186 -18.55 10.53 5.37
C GLN A 186 -17.56 9.72 6.23
N PRO A 187 -17.96 9.29 7.44
CA PRO A 187 -17.23 8.31 8.22
C PRO A 187 -17.01 7.00 7.44
N ALA A 188 -15.99 6.23 7.82
CA ALA A 188 -15.64 4.99 7.11
C ALA A 188 -16.76 3.94 7.20
N THR A 189 -17.06 3.29 6.06
CA THR A 189 -18.08 2.23 5.95
C THR A 189 -17.71 0.97 6.73
N PHE A 190 -16.41 0.65 6.81
CA PHE A 190 -15.90 -0.45 7.63
C PHE A 190 -15.40 0.08 8.97
N LYS A 191 -16.02 -0.40 10.04
CA LYS A 191 -15.54 -0.24 11.41
C LYS A 191 -15.23 -1.62 11.98
N ILE A 192 -14.21 -1.70 12.84
CA ILE A 192 -13.78 -2.97 13.44
C ILE A 192 -14.81 -3.49 14.45
N THR A 193 -15.56 -2.59 15.09
CA THR A 193 -16.43 -2.88 16.23
C THR A 193 -17.92 -2.96 15.88
N GLU A 194 -18.30 -2.63 14.66
CA GLU A 194 -19.70 -2.48 14.26
C GLU A 194 -19.95 -3.16 12.91
N LYS A 195 -21.19 -3.65 12.71
CA LYS A 195 -21.61 -4.14 11.40
C LYS A 195 -21.52 -2.99 10.37
N PRO A 196 -21.08 -3.26 9.13
CA PRO A 196 -21.11 -2.24 8.07
C PRO A 196 -22.50 -1.64 7.94
N ALA A 197 -22.59 -0.31 7.83
CA ALA A 197 -23.86 0.41 7.66
C ALA A 197 -24.52 0.16 6.29
N MET A 198 -23.79 -0.50 5.39
CA MET A 198 -24.15 -0.75 4.00
C MET A 198 -24.75 -2.16 3.84
N PRO A 199 -25.67 -2.41 2.88
CA PRO A 199 -26.18 -3.75 2.59
C PRO A 199 -25.08 -4.71 2.09
N PRO A 200 -25.18 -6.03 2.37
CA PRO A 200 -24.21 -7.04 1.91
C PRO A 200 -23.90 -6.99 0.42
N GLU A 201 -24.90 -6.72 -0.41
CA GLU A 201 -24.80 -6.62 -1.86
C GLU A 201 -23.85 -5.51 -2.31
N MET A 202 -23.61 -4.52 -1.45
CA MET A 202 -22.72 -3.40 -1.71
C MET A 202 -21.38 -3.51 -0.97
N TRP A 203 -21.32 -3.96 0.29
CA TRP A 203 -20.04 -4.01 1.03
C TRP A 203 -19.21 -5.28 0.79
N VAL A 204 -19.83 -6.41 0.44
CA VAL A 204 -19.08 -7.64 0.14
C VAL A 204 -18.17 -7.46 -1.07
N PRO A 205 -18.62 -6.95 -2.23
CA PRO A 205 -17.71 -6.65 -3.34
C PRO A 205 -16.62 -5.65 -2.96
N LEU A 206 -16.92 -4.69 -2.07
CA LEU A 206 -15.92 -3.76 -1.57
C LEU A 206 -14.85 -4.45 -0.72
N LEU A 207 -15.23 -5.39 0.16
CA LEU A 207 -14.28 -6.19 0.94
C LEU A 207 -13.38 -7.03 0.02
N LEU A 208 -13.96 -7.67 -1.01
CA LEU A 208 -13.17 -8.42 -2.00
C LEU A 208 -12.16 -7.51 -2.71
N MET A 209 -12.57 -6.30 -3.08
CA MET A 209 -11.68 -5.31 -3.68
C MET A 209 -10.56 -4.86 -2.73
N VAL A 210 -10.89 -4.60 -1.45
CA VAL A 210 -9.88 -4.26 -0.44
C VAL A 210 -8.86 -5.39 -0.32
N LEU A 211 -9.31 -6.62 -0.08
CA LEU A 211 -8.41 -7.78 0.06
C LEU A 211 -7.60 -8.04 -1.21
N GLY A 212 -8.23 -7.92 -2.39
CA GLY A 212 -7.58 -8.05 -3.69
C GLY A 212 -6.48 -7.00 -3.90
N PHE A 213 -6.72 -5.74 -3.50
CA PHE A 213 -5.72 -4.68 -3.55
C PHE A 213 -4.55 -4.95 -2.59
N TYR A 214 -4.79 -5.46 -1.38
CA TYR A 214 -3.71 -5.89 -0.48
C TYR A 214 -2.90 -7.06 -1.06
N CYS A 215 -3.54 -8.05 -1.68
CA CYS A 215 -2.85 -9.13 -2.38
C CYS A 215 -2.02 -8.60 -3.57
N PHE A 216 -2.57 -7.66 -4.34
CA PHE A 216 -1.85 -7.01 -5.44
C PHE A 216 -0.64 -6.23 -4.91
N PHE A 217 -0.82 -5.46 -3.84
CA PHE A 217 0.25 -4.72 -3.19
C PHE A 217 1.36 -5.65 -2.71
N ALA A 218 1.00 -6.72 -1.98
CA ALA A 218 1.94 -7.72 -1.52
C ALA A 218 2.70 -8.35 -2.69
N THR A 219 2.02 -8.71 -3.77
CA THR A 219 2.64 -9.28 -4.98
C THR A 219 3.70 -8.34 -5.55
N VAL A 220 3.33 -7.08 -5.83
CA VAL A 220 4.23 -6.12 -6.45
C VAL A 220 5.40 -5.77 -5.52
N VAL A 221 5.14 -5.57 -4.22
CA VAL A 221 6.20 -5.29 -3.24
C VAL A 221 7.15 -6.47 -3.12
N LEU A 222 6.65 -7.71 -3.00
CA LEU A 222 7.49 -8.89 -2.93
C LEU A 222 8.34 -9.05 -4.20
N MET A 223 7.78 -8.86 -5.39
CA MET A 223 8.55 -8.89 -6.65
C MET A 223 9.68 -7.84 -6.64
N ARG A 224 9.37 -6.59 -6.28
CA ARG A 224 10.37 -5.51 -6.19
C ARG A 224 11.45 -5.82 -5.16
N MET A 225 11.08 -6.29 -3.97
CA MET A 225 12.02 -6.68 -2.93
C MET A 225 12.93 -7.83 -3.38
N ARG A 226 12.38 -8.86 -4.04
CA ARG A 226 13.13 -9.99 -4.57
C ARG A 226 14.18 -9.55 -5.59
N LEU A 227 13.80 -8.67 -6.51
CA LEU A 227 14.72 -8.09 -7.49
C LEU A 227 15.83 -7.28 -6.81
N GLU A 228 15.46 -6.45 -5.83
CA GLU A 228 16.43 -5.63 -5.10
C GLU A 228 17.39 -6.48 -4.26
N VAL A 229 16.90 -7.56 -3.64
CA VAL A 229 17.73 -8.53 -2.94
C VAL A 229 18.74 -9.17 -3.87
N LEU A 230 18.33 -9.65 -5.06
CA LEU A 230 19.26 -10.23 -6.02
C LEU A 230 20.32 -9.23 -6.49
N LYS A 231 19.94 -7.97 -6.72
CA LYS A 231 20.90 -6.90 -7.08
C LYS A 231 21.93 -6.69 -5.99
N ARG A 232 21.49 -6.53 -4.74
CA ARG A 232 22.34 -6.29 -3.57
C ARG A 232 23.27 -7.47 -3.27
N GLU A 233 22.79 -8.68 -3.50
CA GLU A 233 23.50 -9.93 -3.21
C GLU A 233 24.15 -10.56 -4.45
N SER A 234 24.23 -9.84 -5.57
CA SER A 234 24.72 -10.34 -6.87
C SER A 234 26.12 -10.97 -6.85
N ARG A 235 26.95 -10.62 -5.85
CA ARG A 235 28.29 -11.21 -5.66
C ARG A 235 28.27 -12.52 -4.87
N SER A 236 27.19 -12.81 -4.15
CA SER A 236 27.04 -14.03 -3.37
C SER A 236 26.88 -15.27 -4.26
N SER A 237 27.38 -16.41 -3.79
CA SER A 237 27.29 -17.68 -4.54
C SER A 237 25.85 -18.11 -4.79
N TRP A 238 24.97 -17.93 -3.80
CA TRP A 238 23.56 -18.31 -3.92
C TRP A 238 22.81 -17.47 -4.95
N ALA A 239 23.05 -16.15 -5.00
CA ALA A 239 22.38 -15.28 -5.95
C ALA A 239 22.87 -15.56 -7.38
N LYS A 240 24.17 -15.81 -7.57
CA LYS A 240 24.72 -16.22 -8.87
C LYS A 240 24.09 -17.51 -9.37
N ALA A 241 23.99 -18.53 -8.50
CA ALA A 241 23.35 -19.79 -8.84
C ALA A 241 21.87 -19.62 -9.20
N GLU A 242 21.14 -18.80 -8.45
CA GLU A 242 19.72 -18.50 -8.73
C GLU A 242 19.54 -17.76 -10.07
N ILE A 243 20.36 -16.74 -10.35
CA ILE A 243 20.33 -16.01 -11.61
C ILE A 243 20.62 -16.95 -12.78
N GLN A 244 21.65 -17.80 -12.67
CA GLN A 244 21.99 -18.78 -13.69
C GLN A 244 20.84 -19.79 -13.91
N ALA A 245 20.21 -20.26 -12.84
CA ALA A 245 19.07 -21.17 -12.92
C ALA A 245 17.82 -20.54 -13.55
N GLN A 246 17.64 -19.22 -13.47
CA GLN A 246 16.52 -18.52 -14.12
C GLN A 246 16.83 -18.17 -15.58
N VAL A 247 18.04 -17.71 -15.87
CA VAL A 247 18.45 -17.34 -17.24
C VAL A 247 18.65 -18.57 -18.12
N GLY A 248 19.17 -19.68 -17.58
CA GLY A 248 19.34 -20.94 -18.31
C GLY A 248 18.07 -21.76 -18.54
N LYS A 249 16.90 -21.26 -18.09
CA LYS A 249 15.58 -21.85 -18.36
C LYS A 249 14.88 -21.25 -19.58
N VAL A 250 15.48 -20.23 -20.19
CA VAL A 250 15.05 -19.61 -21.46
C VAL A 250 15.84 -20.24 -22.60
#